data_AF-A0A3M2DF28-F1
#
_entry.id   AF-A0A3M2DF28-F1
#
_cell.length_a   1.000
_cell.length_b   1.000
_cell.length_c   1.000
_cell.angle_alpha   90.00
_cell.angle_beta   90.00
_cell.angle_gamma   90.00
#
_symmetry.space_group_name_H-M   'P 1'
#
loop_
_entity.id
_entity.type
_entity.pdbx_description
1 polymer ?
#
loop_
_entity_poly.entity_id
_entity_poly.type
_entity_poly.pdbx_seq_one_letter_code
_entity_poly.pdbx_strand_id
1 'polypeptide(L)'
;MNEAQLSAWCRERGLYPEQVRAWRRACEQANDWDRQQAERLKAERKADRERLKALERELKKKEKALAETAALLVLSKKAEAIWGEGEDA
;
A
#
# COMPACT_ATOMS: atom_id res chain seq x y z
N MET A 1 13.54 -8.57 -41.71
CA MET A 1 13.49 -9.89 -42.36
C MET A 1 12.08 -10.08 -42.89
N ASN A 2 11.93 -10.36 -44.18
CA ASN A 2 10.61 -10.67 -44.74
C ASN A 2 10.26 -12.16 -44.47
N GLU A 3 9.01 -12.55 -44.76
CA GLU A 3 8.50 -13.89 -44.43
C GLU A 3 9.19 -15.02 -45.21
N ALA A 4 9.58 -14.75 -46.46
CA ALA A 4 10.32 -15.69 -47.30
C ALA A 4 11.73 -15.95 -46.76
N GLN A 5 12.44 -14.88 -46.36
CA GLN A 5 13.75 -14.98 -45.73
C GLN A 5 13.68 -15.72 -44.40
N LEU A 6 12.67 -15.42 -43.56
CA LEU A 6 12.48 -16.09 -42.28
C LEU A 6 12.26 -17.59 -42.47
N SER A 7 11.44 -17.96 -43.46
CA SER A 7 11.14 -19.35 -43.78
C SER A 7 12.38 -20.11 -44.28
N ALA A 8 13.18 -19.50 -45.15
CA ALA A 8 14.44 -20.08 -45.63
C ALA A 8 15.43 -20.32 -44.47
N TRP A 9 15.64 -19.30 -43.64
CA TRP A 9 16.51 -19.39 -42.46
C TRP A 9 16.03 -20.41 -41.42
N CYS A 10 14.71 -20.53 -41.24
CA CYS A 10 14.13 -21.53 -40.35
C CYS A 10 14.40 -22.95 -40.87
N ARG A 11 14.26 -23.20 -42.18
CA ARG A 11 14.56 -24.49 -42.81
C ARG A 11 16.02 -24.90 -42.65
N GLU A 12 16.95 -23.96 -42.85
CA GLU A 12 18.40 -24.20 -42.65
C GLU A 12 18.74 -24.63 -41.22
N ARG A 13 17.90 -24.28 -40.25
CA ARG A 13 18.13 -24.52 -38.82
C ARG A 13 17.19 -25.56 -38.21
N GLY A 14 16.34 -26.20 -39.02
CA GLY A 14 15.36 -27.17 -38.53
C GLY A 14 14.28 -26.57 -37.62
N LEU A 15 13.97 -25.27 -37.81
CA LEU A 15 12.96 -24.55 -37.04
C LEU A 15 11.73 -24.25 -37.89
N TYR A 16 10.62 -23.94 -37.23
CA TYR A 16 9.41 -23.41 -37.85
C TYR A 16 9.26 -21.90 -37.57
N PRO A 17 8.85 -21.09 -38.56
CA PRO A 17 8.61 -19.65 -38.37
C PRO A 17 7.69 -19.33 -37.18
N GLU A 18 6.72 -20.21 -36.92
CA GLU A 18 5.78 -20.12 -35.80
C GLU A 18 6.50 -20.22 -34.45
N GLN A 19 7.52 -21.07 -34.33
CA GLN A 19 8.33 -21.21 -33.11
C GLN A 19 9.14 -19.94 -32.84
N VAL A 20 9.71 -19.33 -33.89
CA VAL A 20 10.45 -18.07 -33.77
C VAL A 20 9.51 -16.94 -33.33
N ARG A 21 8.31 -16.87 -33.89
CA ARG A 21 7.28 -15.90 -33.47
C ARG A 21 6.82 -16.13 -32.03
N ALA A 22 6.63 -17.38 -31.63
CA ALA A 22 6.27 -17.74 -30.27
C ALA A 22 7.36 -17.32 -29.26
N TRP A 23 8.63 -17.61 -29.54
CA TRP A 23 9.74 -17.16 -28.70
C TRP A 23 9.87 -15.66 -28.64
N ARG A 24 9.71 -14.94 -29.77
CA ARG A 24 9.70 -13.48 -29.76
C ARG A 24 8.62 -12.94 -28.83
N ARG A 25 7.38 -13.42 -28.96
CA ARG A 25 6.26 -13.00 -28.09
C ARG A 25 6.53 -13.32 -26.63
N ALA A 26 7.07 -14.50 -26.33
CA ALA A 26 7.43 -14.87 -24.97
C ALA A 26 8.50 -13.95 -24.38
N CYS A 27 9.53 -13.59 -25.15
CA CYS A 27 10.57 -12.64 -24.72
C CYS A 27 10.02 -11.22 -24.55
N GLU A 28 9.13 -10.77 -25.43
CA GLU A 28 8.48 -9.46 -25.32
C GLU A 28 7.59 -9.36 -24.07
N GLN A 29 6.87 -10.43 -23.73
CA GLN A 29 5.93 -10.48 -22.61
C GLN A 29 6.58 -10.88 -21.28
N ALA A 30 7.84 -11.32 -21.28
CA ALA A 30 8.50 -11.89 -20.11
C ALA A 30 8.46 -10.98 -18.88
N ASN A 31 8.48 -9.66 -19.09
CA ASN A 31 8.49 -8.65 -18.01
C ASN A 31 7.12 -8.01 -17.76
N ASP A 32 6.09 -8.33 -18.53
CA ASP A 32 4.79 -7.66 -18.43
C ASP A 32 4.08 -8.01 -17.12
N TRP A 33 4.19 -9.26 -16.68
CA TRP A 33 3.62 -9.71 -15.41
C TRP A 33 4.29 -9.00 -14.21
N ASP A 34 5.62 -8.95 -14.19
CA ASP A 34 6.39 -8.28 -13.14
C ASP A 34 6.06 -6.79 -13.05
N ARG A 35 5.92 -6.12 -14.20
CA ARG A 35 5.54 -4.70 -14.26
C ARG A 35 4.13 -4.46 -13.70
N GLN A 36 3.16 -5.29 -14.05
CA GLN A 36 1.80 -5.17 -13.54
C GLN A 36 1.73 -5.42 -12.03
N GLN A 37 2.46 -6.43 -11.53
CA GLN A 37 2.54 -6.68 -10.08
C GLN A 37 3.22 -5.53 -9.33
N ALA A 38 4.29 -4.95 -9.90
CA ALA A 38 5.00 -3.83 -9.29
C ALA A 38 4.12 -2.58 -9.17
N GLU A 39 3.35 -2.23 -10.21
CA GLU A 39 2.43 -1.10 -10.17
C GLU A 39 1.28 -1.32 -9.18
N ARG A 40 0.73 -2.54 -9.14
CA ARG A 40 -0.29 -2.91 -8.14
C ARG A 40 0.24 -2.76 -6.72
N LEU A 41 1.41 -3.32 -6.43
CA LEU A 41 2.04 -3.25 -5.11
C LEU A 41 2.36 -1.81 -4.71
N LYS A 42 2.77 -0.97 -5.67
CA LYS A 42 3.02 0.46 -5.43
C LYS A 42 1.73 1.21 -5.08
N ALA A 43 0.62 0.91 -5.76
CA ALA A 43 -0.69 1.49 -5.46
C ALA A 43 -1.20 1.06 -4.07
N GLU A 44 -1.11 -0.24 -3.74
CA GLU A 44 -1.48 -0.78 -2.43
C GLU A 44 -0.65 -0.12 -1.31
N ARG A 45 0.68 -0.06 -1.48
CA ARG A 45 1.58 0.62 -0.51
C ARG A 45 1.25 2.09 -0.31
N LYS A 46 0.82 2.80 -1.37
CA LYS A 46 0.41 4.21 -1.26
C LYS A 46 -0.87 4.33 -0.44
N ALA A 47 -1.88 3.51 -0.75
CA ALA A 47 -3.15 3.49 -0.02
C ALA A 47 -2.93 3.17 1.47
N ASP A 48 -2.09 2.17 1.78
CA ASP A 48 -1.78 1.80 3.15
C ASP A 48 -1.08 2.94 3.91
N ARG A 49 -0.13 3.63 3.27
CA ARG A 49 0.55 4.80 3.87
C ARG A 49 -0.42 5.95 4.16
N GLU A 50 -1.38 6.20 3.28
CA GLU A 50 -2.40 7.22 3.50
C GLU A 50 -3.32 6.83 4.65
N ARG A 51 -3.74 5.56 4.72
CA ARG A 51 -4.54 5.03 5.82
C ARG A 51 -3.82 5.09 7.15
N LEU A 52 -2.55 4.70 7.19
CA LEU A 52 -1.71 4.78 8.39
C LEU A 52 -1.64 6.22 8.91
N LYS A 53 -1.33 7.19 8.04
CA LYS A 53 -1.30 8.62 8.44
C LYS A 53 -2.64 9.13 8.96
N ALA A 54 -3.75 8.68 8.37
CA ALA A 54 -5.08 9.06 8.84
C ALA A 54 -5.36 8.50 10.25
N LEU A 55 -5.06 7.21 10.45
CA LEU A 55 -5.22 6.54 11.74
C LEU A 55 -4.32 7.14 12.82
N GLU A 56 -3.06 7.43 12.52
CA GLU A 56 -2.12 8.09 13.44
C GLU A 56 -2.63 9.47 13.90
N ARG A 57 -3.20 10.25 12.97
CA ARG A 57 -3.80 11.56 13.30
C ARG A 57 -5.03 11.42 14.18
N GLU A 58 -5.89 10.45 13.90
CA GLU A 58 -7.08 10.18 14.70
C GLU A 58 -6.69 9.72 16.10
N LEU A 59 -5.74 8.80 16.20
CA LEU A 59 -5.21 8.31 17.46
C LEU A 59 -4.66 9.46 18.30
N LYS A 60 -3.82 10.32 17.73
CA LYS A 60 -3.27 11.50 18.44
C LYS A 60 -4.36 12.44 18.97
N LYS A 61 -5.44 12.65 18.22
CA LYS A 61 -6.57 13.47 18.68
C LYS A 61 -7.30 12.81 19.85
N LYS A 62 -7.55 11.50 19.77
CA LYS A 62 -8.19 10.73 20.84
C LYS A 62 -7.34 10.69 22.10
N GLU A 63 -6.03 10.47 21.98
CA GLU A 63 -5.09 10.49 23.10
C GLU A 63 -5.04 11.87 23.76
N LYS A 64 -5.05 12.96 22.98
CA LYS A 64 -5.10 14.32 23.53
C LYS A 64 -6.38 14.56 24.33
N ALA A 65 -7.54 14.23 23.77
CA ALA A 65 -8.81 14.36 24.48
C ALA A 65 -8.87 13.50 25.74
N LEU A 66 -8.36 12.27 25.66
CA LEU A 66 -8.27 11.36 26.81
C LEU A 66 -7.37 11.93 27.91
N ALA A 67 -6.23 12.51 27.56
CA ALA A 67 -5.33 13.15 28.51
C ALA A 67 -5.96 14.39 29.16
N GLU A 68 -6.70 15.21 28.39
CA GLU A 68 -7.45 16.34 28.93
C GLU A 68 -8.52 15.89 29.91
N THR A 69 -9.32 14.86 29.59
CA THR A 69 -10.32 14.31 30.51
C THR A 69 -9.68 13.73 31.77
N ALA A 70 -8.57 13.01 31.64
CA ALA A 70 -7.83 12.48 32.79
C ALA A 70 -7.31 13.62 33.70
N ALA A 71 -6.79 14.70 33.11
CA ALA A 71 -6.33 15.88 33.85
C ALA A 71 -7.49 16.56 34.59
N LEU A 72 -8.64 16.75 33.94
CA LEU A 72 -9.83 17.31 34.58
C LEU A 72 -10.31 16.45 35.75
N LEU A 73 -10.34 15.12 35.58
CA LEU A 73 -10.74 14.20 36.66
C LEU A 73 -9.78 14.28 37.85
N VAL A 74 -8.48 14.35 37.60
CA VAL A 74 -7.48 14.52 38.68
C VAL A 74 -7.66 15.85 39.39
N LEU A 75 -7.94 16.93 38.66
CA LEU A 75 -8.19 18.25 39.25
C LEU A 75 -9.48 18.27 40.09
N SER A 76 -10.57 17.64 39.62
CA SER A 76 -11.81 17.49 40.39
C SER A 76 -11.56 16.81 41.73
N LYS A 77 -10.90 15.64 41.71
CA LYS A 77 -10.56 14.88 42.92
C LYS A 77 -9.68 15.67 43.88
N LYS A 78 -8.73 16.45 43.36
CA LYS A 78 -7.88 17.31 44.19
C LYS A 78 -8.68 18.46 44.81
N ALA A 79 -9.63 19.03 44.07
CA ALA A 79 -10.48 20.08 44.58
C ALA A 79 -11.42 19.54 45.68
N GLU A 80 -12.09 18.41 45.43
CA GLU A 80 -12.90 17.70 46.44
C GLU A 80 -12.10 17.41 47.71
N ALA A 81 -10.84 16.99 47.59
CA ALA A 81 -9.98 16.72 48.76
C ALA A 81 -9.59 17.98 49.56
N ILE A 82 -9.54 19.16 48.94
CA ILE A 82 -9.16 20.42 49.61
C ILE A 82 -10.39 21.13 50.19
N TRP A 83 -11.48 21.18 49.42
CA TRP A 83 -12.67 21.97 49.74
C TRP A 83 -13.85 21.14 50.27
N GLY A 84 -13.77 19.81 50.26
CA GLY A 84 -14.88 18.91 50.58
C GLY A 84 -15.82 18.69 49.39
N GLU A 85 -16.70 17.68 49.49
CA GLU A 85 -17.83 17.56 48.57
C GLU A 85 -18.74 18.77 48.81
N GLY A 86 -19.00 19.58 47.79
CA GLY A 86 -19.85 20.77 47.87
C GLY A 86 -21.34 20.44 48.05
N GLU A 87 -21.68 19.48 48.90
CA GLU A 87 -23.04 19.22 49.37
C GLU A 87 -23.22 19.86 50.76
N ASP A 88 -23.29 21.19 50.76
CA ASP A 88 -23.97 22.01 51.78
C ASP A 88 -24.41 23.33 51.10
N ALA A 89 -25.21 23.21 50.02
CA ALA A 89 -26.05 24.29 49.45
C ALA A 89 -27.12 23.73 48.50
#